data_AF-A0A5R9L537-F1
#
_entry.id   AF-A0A5R9L537-F1
#
_cell.length_a   1.000
_cell.length_b   1.000
_cell.length_c   1.000
_cell.angle_alpha   90.00
_cell.angle_beta   90.00
_cell.angle_gamma   90.00
#
_symmetry.space_group_name_H-M   'P 1'
#
loop_
_entity.id
_entity.type
_entity.pdbx_description
1 polymer ?
#
loop_
_entity_poly.entity_id
_entity_poly.type
_entity_poly.pdbx_seq_one_letter_code
_entity_poly.pdbx_strand_id
1 'polypeptide(L)'
;MKNLMKSALFLLIGLSACQKENVEPTTDPRQANEAGLRESALPSTAPKNYKLVQESNAKLSYDESGRVSKLIFEAAHRGAIGTTGTYVVYKYGAHQVSSVMYYNNSVYQRSTYLLDGAGRCYESNQFDYESAGGNAYVEKESSFTYQYNATGRLISRTNKLAATEKTTFGWNAAGDMTKITGTDFSGGRAYLPTKANSTLYYDQPTGDPILDNTLAVNEEAFSLPDRYLPIFGKKSLHLVKMSSYQPTQYATYFNYTLNADGYPTKRDTYEVTGAKLVESNTYGYLVTNIGLHL
;
A
#
# COMPACT_ATOMS: atom_id res chain seq x y z
N MET A 1 -48.93 -40.19 -49.62
CA MET A 1 -47.54 -39.90 -49.20
C MET A 1 -47.62 -39.17 -47.86
N LYS A 2 -47.23 -39.84 -46.77
CA LYS A 2 -45.98 -39.66 -45.99
C LYS A 2 -45.88 -38.27 -45.33
N ASN A 3 -45.65 -38.06 -44.04
CA ASN A 3 -45.51 -38.90 -42.84
C ASN A 3 -45.68 -37.95 -41.63
N LEU A 4 -46.25 -38.48 -40.54
CA LEU A 4 -46.22 -37.89 -39.20
C LEU A 4 -44.77 -37.61 -38.73
N MET A 5 -44.56 -36.50 -38.03
CA MET A 5 -43.48 -36.38 -37.04
C MET A 5 -43.98 -35.59 -35.84
N LYS A 6 -44.06 -36.29 -34.69
CA LYS A 6 -44.35 -35.75 -33.37
C LYS A 6 -43.04 -35.26 -32.75
N SER A 7 -43.05 -34.08 -32.13
CA SER A 7 -42.09 -33.72 -31.08
C SER A 7 -42.81 -32.99 -29.96
N ALA A 8 -42.91 -33.67 -28.82
CA ALA A 8 -43.26 -33.09 -27.53
C ALA A 8 -41.98 -32.54 -26.89
N LEU A 9 -42.06 -31.37 -26.27
CA LEU A 9 -41.06 -30.92 -25.31
C LEU A 9 -41.77 -30.19 -24.16
N PHE A 10 -41.82 -30.85 -23.01
CA PHE A 10 -42.09 -30.24 -21.71
C PHE A 10 -40.78 -29.68 -21.18
N LEU A 11 -40.79 -28.44 -20.70
CA LEU A 11 -39.78 -27.92 -19.78
C LEU A 11 -40.44 -26.94 -18.79
N LEU A 12 -40.73 -27.47 -17.60
CA LEU A 12 -40.90 -26.71 -16.37
C LEU A 12 -39.54 -26.14 -15.96
N ILE A 13 -39.48 -24.84 -15.66
CA ILE A 13 -38.38 -24.25 -14.89
C ILE A 13 -39.03 -23.41 -13.79
N GLY A 14 -38.77 -23.83 -12.54
CA GLY A 14 -39.24 -23.20 -11.32
C GLY A 14 -38.63 -21.83 -11.11
N LEU A 15 -39.47 -20.87 -10.74
CA LEU A 15 -39.06 -19.58 -10.21
C LEU A 15 -38.71 -19.77 -8.73
N SER A 16 -37.43 -20.03 -8.43
CA SER A 16 -36.89 -19.83 -7.09
C SER A 16 -36.71 -18.33 -6.86
N ALA A 17 -37.64 -17.73 -6.11
CA ALA A 17 -37.49 -16.40 -5.56
C ALA A 17 -36.39 -16.43 -4.49
N CYS A 18 -35.19 -15.95 -4.81
CA CYS A 18 -34.20 -15.57 -3.80
C CYS A 18 -34.75 -14.36 -3.03
N GLN A 19 -35.21 -14.61 -1.80
CA GLN A 19 -35.37 -13.57 -0.80
C GLN A 19 -34.02 -12.90 -0.57
N LYS A 20 -33.96 -11.60 -0.85
CA LYS A 20 -32.82 -10.76 -0.52
C LYS A 20 -32.99 -10.33 0.93
N GLU A 21 -32.38 -11.06 1.87
CA GLU A 21 -32.22 -10.58 3.24
C GLU A 21 -31.27 -9.38 3.22
N ASN A 22 -31.82 -8.19 3.45
CA ASN A 22 -31.02 -7.02 3.83
C ASN A 22 -30.56 -7.25 5.27
N VAL A 23 -29.38 -7.82 5.44
CA VAL A 23 -28.66 -7.77 6.71
C VAL A 23 -28.07 -6.37 6.81
N GLU A 24 -28.67 -5.52 7.64
CA GLU A 24 -28.05 -4.28 8.06
C GLU A 24 -26.74 -4.60 8.79
N PRO A 25 -25.62 -3.91 8.51
CA PRO A 25 -24.42 -4.08 9.29
C PRO A 25 -24.64 -3.46 10.66
N THR A 26 -24.82 -4.29 11.67
CA THR A 26 -24.63 -3.89 13.06
C THR A 26 -23.18 -3.47 13.25
N THR A 27 -22.94 -2.16 13.33
CA THR A 27 -21.67 -1.61 13.80
C THR A 27 -21.57 -1.90 15.30
N ASP A 28 -21.01 -3.06 15.67
CA ASP A 28 -20.59 -3.33 17.04
C ASP A 28 -19.27 -2.55 17.30
N PRO A 29 -19.25 -1.59 18.23
CA PRO A 29 -18.05 -0.84 18.58
C PRO A 29 -16.93 -1.68 19.22
N ARG A 30 -17.09 -3.00 19.38
CA ARG A 30 -16.09 -3.91 19.97
C ARG A 30 -14.95 -4.34 19.05
N GLN A 31 -15.03 -4.17 17.73
CA GLN A 31 -13.98 -4.69 16.83
C GLN A 31 -12.62 -3.97 16.94
N ALA A 32 -12.56 -2.73 17.45
CA ALA A 32 -11.30 -2.03 17.64
C ALA A 32 -10.41 -2.64 18.77
N ASN A 33 -10.98 -3.48 19.64
CA ASN A 33 -10.26 -4.08 20.78
C ASN A 33 -9.90 -5.57 20.61
N GLU A 34 -10.24 -6.22 19.50
CA GLU A 34 -9.96 -7.66 19.33
C GLU A 34 -8.48 -7.99 19.06
N ALA A 35 -7.70 -7.06 18.49
CA ALA A 35 -6.29 -7.30 18.21
C ALA A 35 -5.46 -7.52 19.49
N GLY A 36 -5.72 -6.73 20.54
CA GLY A 36 -5.03 -6.87 21.83
C GLY A 36 -5.50 -8.06 22.69
N LEU A 37 -6.76 -8.48 22.53
CA LEU A 37 -7.32 -9.62 23.28
C LEU A 37 -6.88 -10.98 22.72
N ARG A 38 -6.55 -11.08 21.43
CA ARG A 38 -6.04 -12.34 20.84
C ARG A 38 -4.55 -12.54 21.10
N GLU A 39 -3.77 -11.45 21.16
CA GLU A 39 -2.33 -11.53 21.45
C GLU A 39 -2.05 -12.00 22.88
N SER A 40 -2.88 -11.60 23.86
CA SER A 40 -2.75 -12.02 25.26
C SER A 40 -3.15 -13.49 25.52
N ALA A 41 -3.87 -14.12 24.59
CA ALA A 41 -4.28 -15.53 24.68
C ALA A 41 -3.23 -16.50 24.10
N LEU A 42 -2.21 -16.01 23.39
CA LEU A 42 -1.15 -16.84 22.85
C LEU A 42 -0.03 -17.03 23.88
N PRO A 43 0.59 -18.23 23.98
CA PRO A 43 1.74 -18.44 24.85
C PRO A 43 2.84 -17.43 24.50
N SER A 44 3.32 -16.68 25.49
CA SER A 44 4.33 -15.63 25.29
C SER A 44 5.68 -16.15 24.78
N THR A 45 5.88 -17.47 24.75
CA THR A 45 7.13 -18.12 24.35
C THR A 45 7.08 -18.76 22.96
N ALA A 46 5.91 -18.83 22.31
CA ALA A 46 5.81 -19.41 20.97
C ALA A 46 6.22 -18.37 19.90
N PRO A 47 6.99 -18.74 18.87
CA PRO A 47 7.24 -17.85 17.75
C PRO A 47 5.92 -17.47 17.06
N LYS A 48 5.72 -16.17 16.88
CA LYS A 48 4.49 -15.59 16.29
C LYS A 48 4.76 -15.05 14.90
N ASN A 49 3.77 -15.16 14.03
CA ASN A 49 3.72 -14.50 12.73
C ASN A 49 2.72 -13.35 12.77
N TYR A 50 3.14 -12.18 12.30
CA TYR A 50 2.35 -10.95 12.28
C TYR A 50 2.01 -10.57 10.84
N LYS A 51 0.72 -10.52 10.54
CA LYS A 51 0.20 -10.16 9.22
C LYS A 51 -0.61 -8.88 9.32
N LEU A 52 -0.19 -7.81 8.64
CA LEU A 52 -0.88 -6.52 8.68
C LEU A 52 -2.27 -6.63 8.06
N VAL A 53 -3.34 -6.50 8.84
CA VAL A 53 -4.72 -6.55 8.33
C VAL A 53 -5.38 -5.18 8.29
N GLN A 54 -4.80 -4.20 8.97
CA GLN A 54 -5.32 -2.85 9.01
C GLN A 54 -4.19 -1.84 9.14
N GLU A 55 -4.29 -0.75 8.38
CA GLU A 55 -3.49 0.45 8.57
C GLU A 55 -4.40 1.67 8.55
N SER A 56 -4.61 2.30 9.70
CA SER A 56 -5.56 3.40 9.87
C SER A 56 -6.95 3.02 9.35
N ASN A 57 -7.42 3.70 8.30
CA ASN A 57 -8.69 3.44 7.63
C ASN A 57 -8.56 2.44 6.45
N ALA A 58 -7.38 1.91 6.18
CA ALA A 58 -7.16 0.89 5.16
C ALA A 58 -7.26 -0.52 5.76
N LYS A 59 -8.08 -1.39 5.16
CA LYS A 59 -8.19 -2.82 5.52
C LYS A 59 -7.62 -3.70 4.42
N LEU A 60 -6.78 -4.65 4.80
CA LEU A 60 -6.09 -5.55 3.88
C LEU A 60 -6.70 -6.95 3.97
N SER A 61 -6.93 -7.55 2.81
CA SER A 61 -7.27 -8.96 2.65
C SER A 61 -6.18 -9.67 1.86
N TYR A 62 -6.06 -10.98 2.07
CA TYR A 62 -5.00 -11.78 1.49
C TYR A 62 -5.56 -12.99 0.74
N ASP A 63 -4.84 -13.44 -0.28
CA ASP A 63 -5.08 -14.74 -0.92
C ASP A 63 -4.54 -15.89 -0.06
N GLU A 64 -4.82 -17.12 -0.50
CA GLU A 64 -4.38 -18.36 0.15
C GLU A 64 -2.85 -18.49 0.21
N SER A 65 -2.14 -17.86 -0.73
CA SER A 65 -0.67 -17.80 -0.75
C SER A 65 -0.09 -16.72 0.18
N GLY A 66 -0.95 -16.00 0.90
CA GLY A 66 -0.55 -14.98 1.84
C GLY A 66 -0.21 -13.62 1.23
N ARG A 67 -0.51 -13.39 -0.05
CA ARG A 67 -0.27 -12.11 -0.76
C ARG A 67 -1.50 -11.21 -0.69
N VAL A 68 -1.31 -9.89 -0.67
CA VAL A 68 -2.42 -8.93 -0.57
C VAL A 68 -3.34 -9.08 -1.79
N SER A 69 -4.60 -9.43 -1.58
CA SER A 69 -5.59 -9.62 -2.65
C SER A 69 -6.52 -8.43 -2.81
N LYS A 70 -6.77 -7.69 -1.72
CA LYS A 70 -7.65 -6.53 -1.71
C LYS A 70 -7.26 -5.52 -0.63
N LEU A 71 -7.38 -4.25 -0.95
CA LEU A 71 -7.28 -3.12 -0.03
C LEU A 71 -8.59 -2.34 -0.06
N ILE A 72 -9.18 -2.06 1.09
CA ILE A 72 -10.41 -1.25 1.19
C ILE A 72 -10.08 -0.01 2.01
N PHE A 73 -10.38 1.17 1.47
CA PHE A 73 -10.28 2.42 2.22
C PHE A 73 -11.64 2.75 2.83
N GLU A 74 -11.72 2.69 4.15
CA GLU A 74 -12.87 3.14 4.91
C GLU A 74 -12.89 4.68 4.93
N ALA A 75 -14.10 5.25 5.01
CA ALA A 75 -14.27 6.71 4.97
C ALA A 75 -13.37 7.37 6.02
N ALA A 76 -12.50 8.27 5.58
CA ALA A 76 -11.75 9.10 6.51
C ALA A 76 -12.74 9.97 7.30
N HIS A 77 -12.49 10.17 8.59
CA HIS A 77 -13.16 11.23 9.32
C HIS A 77 -13.00 12.55 8.55
N ARG A 78 -14.11 13.29 8.39
CA ARG A 78 -14.29 14.55 7.66
C ARG A 78 -12.97 15.27 7.31
N GLY A 79 -12.63 15.30 6.02
CA GLY A 79 -11.69 16.31 5.47
C GLY A 79 -10.47 15.77 4.71
N ALA A 80 -10.15 14.48 4.78
CA ALA A 80 -9.14 13.88 3.91
C ALA A 80 -9.82 13.23 2.69
N ILE A 81 -9.21 13.34 1.52
CA ILE A 81 -9.60 12.65 0.29
C ILE A 81 -9.36 11.14 0.50
N GLY A 82 -10.28 10.53 1.23
CA GLY A 82 -10.49 9.10 1.42
C GLY A 82 -11.97 8.90 1.21
N THR A 83 -12.41 9.08 -0.04
CA THR A 83 -13.81 8.99 -0.41
C THR A 83 -14.27 7.56 -0.19
N THR A 84 -15.31 7.42 0.63
CA THR A 84 -16.03 6.16 0.85
C THR A 84 -16.21 5.43 -0.48
N GLY A 85 -15.96 4.12 -0.52
CA GLY A 85 -16.12 3.33 -1.75
C GLY A 85 -14.86 3.23 -2.62
N THR A 86 -13.69 3.62 -2.11
CA THR A 86 -12.40 3.36 -2.77
C THR A 86 -11.82 2.01 -2.33
N TYR A 87 -11.40 1.19 -3.30
CA TYR A 87 -10.74 -0.09 -3.03
C TYR A 87 -9.80 -0.50 -4.16
N VAL A 88 -8.80 -1.31 -3.84
CA VAL A 88 -7.84 -1.87 -4.82
C VAL A 88 -7.98 -3.39 -4.81
N VAL A 89 -8.02 -3.99 -6.00
CA VAL A 89 -7.97 -5.46 -6.17
C VAL A 89 -6.68 -5.83 -6.86
N TYR A 90 -5.98 -6.83 -6.32
CA TYR A 90 -4.72 -7.33 -6.83
C TYR A 90 -4.89 -8.69 -7.50
N LYS A 91 -4.13 -8.93 -8.56
CA LYS A 91 -3.99 -10.24 -9.20
C LYS A 91 -2.52 -10.52 -9.48
N TYR A 92 -2.12 -11.76 -9.26
CA TYR A 92 -0.74 -12.21 -9.40
C TYR A 92 -0.63 -13.20 -10.57
N GLY A 93 0.34 -12.98 -11.45
CA GLY A 93 0.78 -13.91 -12.48
C GLY A 93 2.21 -14.41 -12.20
N ALA A 94 2.76 -15.22 -13.10
CA ALA A 94 4.09 -15.83 -12.91
C ALA A 94 5.22 -14.80 -12.75
N HIS A 95 5.17 -13.69 -13.49
CA HIS A 95 6.16 -12.61 -13.46
C HIS A 95 5.50 -11.23 -13.50
N GLN A 96 4.28 -11.12 -12.94
CA GLN A 96 3.55 -9.85 -12.93
C GLN A 96 2.62 -9.74 -11.74
N VAL A 97 2.36 -8.49 -11.34
CA VAL A 97 1.24 -8.12 -10.48
C VAL A 97 0.41 -7.09 -11.23
N SER A 98 -0.91 -7.21 -11.21
CA SER A 98 -1.80 -6.16 -11.67
C SER A 98 -2.67 -5.68 -10.53
N SER A 99 -2.89 -4.37 -10.44
CA SER A 99 -3.85 -3.77 -9.52
C SER A 99 -4.90 -2.97 -10.28
N VAL A 100 -6.13 -2.98 -9.77
CA VAL A 100 -7.21 -2.12 -10.25
C VAL A 100 -7.79 -1.39 -9.05
N MET A 101 -7.67 -0.07 -9.05
CA MET A 101 -8.33 0.80 -8.09
C MET A 101 -9.70 1.17 -8.61
N TYR A 102 -10.70 1.04 -7.74
CA TYR A 102 -12.08 1.41 -8.00
C TYR A 102 -12.46 2.56 -7.08
N TYR A 103 -13.30 3.45 -7.59
CA TYR A 103 -14.01 4.46 -6.83
C TYR A 103 -15.50 4.37 -7.15
N ASN A 104 -16.33 4.11 -6.14
CA ASN A 104 -17.77 3.89 -6.31
C ASN A 104 -18.10 2.83 -7.39
N ASN A 105 -17.32 1.75 -7.42
CA ASN A 105 -17.36 0.65 -8.40
C ASN A 105 -16.97 1.01 -9.84
N SER A 106 -16.58 2.26 -10.11
CA SER A 106 -15.96 2.65 -11.38
C SER A 106 -14.46 2.47 -11.31
N VAL A 107 -13.83 2.00 -12.39
CA VAL A 107 -12.38 1.90 -12.47
C VAL A 107 -11.79 3.31 -12.47
N TYR A 108 -10.92 3.57 -11.51
CA TYR A 108 -10.23 4.85 -11.33
C TYR A 108 -8.78 4.77 -11.82
N GLN A 109 -8.13 3.63 -11.57
CA GLN A 109 -6.74 3.39 -11.98
C GLN A 109 -6.52 1.91 -12.29
N ARG A 110 -5.68 1.64 -13.28
CA ARG A 110 -5.14 0.30 -13.57
C ARG A 110 -3.62 0.36 -13.56
N SER A 111 -2.98 -0.57 -12.86
CA SER A 111 -1.52 -0.67 -12.85
C SER A 111 -1.09 -2.11 -13.14
N THR A 112 -0.02 -2.26 -13.90
CA THR A 112 0.67 -3.53 -14.14
C THR A 112 2.13 -3.37 -13.77
N TYR A 113 2.65 -4.32 -13.02
CA TYR A 113 4.03 -4.38 -12.55
C TYR A 113 4.67 -5.65 -13.10
N LEU A 114 5.75 -5.51 -13.86
CA LEU A 114 6.52 -6.62 -14.41
C LEU A 114 7.66 -6.96 -13.46
N LEU A 115 7.79 -8.24 -13.11
CA LEU A 115 8.71 -8.74 -12.09
C LEU A 115 9.91 -9.44 -12.71
N ASP A 116 11.09 -9.20 -12.16
CA ASP A 116 12.31 -9.92 -12.51
C ASP A 116 12.34 -11.32 -11.86
N GLY A 117 13.39 -12.09 -12.12
CA GLY A 117 13.55 -13.43 -11.54
C GLY A 117 13.68 -13.46 -10.01
N ALA A 118 13.93 -12.32 -9.37
CA ALA A 118 13.96 -12.17 -7.92
C ALA A 118 12.63 -11.64 -7.34
N GLY A 119 11.58 -11.52 -8.18
CA GLY A 119 10.27 -11.03 -7.78
C GLY A 119 10.18 -9.51 -7.62
N ARG A 120 11.18 -8.75 -8.09
CA ARG A 120 11.22 -7.29 -7.99
C ARG A 120 10.64 -6.65 -9.23
N CYS A 121 9.85 -5.59 -9.07
CA CYS A 121 9.32 -4.80 -10.16
C CYS A 121 10.46 -4.13 -10.93
N TYR A 122 10.70 -4.47 -12.19
CA TYR A 122 11.68 -3.76 -13.04
C TYR A 122 11.01 -2.74 -13.96
N GLU A 123 9.70 -2.89 -14.20
CA GLU A 123 8.89 -2.00 -15.02
C GLU A 123 7.44 -1.95 -14.52
N SER A 124 6.81 -0.79 -14.64
CA SER A 124 5.36 -0.64 -14.40
C SER A 124 4.71 0.26 -15.44
N ASN A 125 3.44 -0.01 -15.72
CA ASN A 125 2.55 0.87 -16.48
C ASN A 125 1.30 1.13 -15.65
N GLN A 126 0.87 2.38 -15.62
CA GLN A 126 -0.30 2.87 -14.93
C GLN A 126 -1.18 3.66 -15.91
N PHE A 127 -2.48 3.43 -15.84
CA PHE A 127 -3.50 4.20 -16.53
C PHE A 127 -4.44 4.81 -15.50
N ASP A 128 -4.49 6.13 -15.46
CA ASP A 128 -5.42 6.90 -14.64
C ASP A 128 -6.62 7.36 -15.47
N TYR A 129 -7.83 7.18 -14.94
CA TYR A 129 -9.09 7.58 -15.58
C TYR A 129 -9.62 8.86 -14.93
N GLU A 130 -9.29 10.01 -15.52
CA GLU A 130 -9.71 11.31 -15.01
C GLU A 130 -11.02 11.77 -15.67
N SER A 131 -11.90 12.41 -14.90
CA SER A 131 -13.13 12.99 -15.43
C SER A 131 -12.81 14.18 -16.35
N ALA A 132 -13.34 14.15 -17.57
CA ALA A 132 -13.27 15.25 -18.53
C ALA A 132 -14.57 16.09 -18.59
N GLY A 133 -15.50 15.87 -17.64
CA GLY A 133 -16.83 16.47 -17.62
C GLY A 133 -17.83 15.71 -18.50
N GLY A 134 -19.14 15.92 -18.27
CA GLY A 134 -20.20 15.37 -19.12
C GLY A 134 -20.18 13.84 -19.29
N ASN A 135 -19.80 13.08 -18.25
CA ASN A 135 -19.59 11.62 -18.26
C ASN A 135 -18.45 11.14 -19.18
N ALA A 136 -17.59 12.02 -19.69
CA ALA A 136 -16.39 11.66 -20.42
C ALA A 136 -15.20 11.45 -19.47
N TYR A 137 -14.30 10.55 -19.86
CA TYR A 137 -13.05 10.29 -19.15
C TYR A 137 -11.86 10.42 -20.09
N VAL A 138 -10.75 10.93 -19.59
CA VAL A 138 -9.44 10.93 -20.27
C VAL A 138 -8.57 9.91 -19.58
N GLU A 139 -7.96 9.05 -20.39
CA GLU A 139 -6.94 8.11 -19.93
C GLU A 139 -5.57 8.79 -19.97
N LYS A 140 -4.84 8.76 -18.85
CA LYS A 140 -3.44 9.20 -18.78
C LYS A 140 -2.55 8.01 -18.47
N GLU A 141 -1.56 7.79 -19.32
CA GLU A 141 -0.56 6.75 -19.11
C GLU A 141 0.66 7.32 -18.38
N SER A 142 1.16 6.56 -17.41
CA SER A 142 2.50 6.72 -16.85
C SER A 142 3.21 5.36 -16.88
N SER A 143 4.48 5.35 -17.26
CA SER A 143 5.27 4.11 -17.33
C SER A 143 6.63 4.34 -16.70
N PHE A 144 7.09 3.43 -15.85
CA PHE A 144 8.32 3.59 -15.08
C PHE A 144 9.23 2.38 -15.19
N THR A 145 10.54 2.62 -15.21
CA THR A 145 11.56 1.59 -14.97
C THR A 145 12.13 1.72 -13.57
N TYR A 146 12.56 0.60 -13.00
CA TYR A 146 13.10 0.50 -11.65
C TYR A 146 14.48 -0.15 -11.67
N GLN A 147 15.43 0.42 -10.94
CA GLN A 147 16.79 -0.09 -10.84
C GLN A 147 17.14 -0.38 -9.39
N TYR A 148 17.91 -1.45 -9.19
CA TYR A 148 18.30 -1.95 -7.88
C TYR A 148 19.81 -2.03 -7.76
N ASN A 149 20.34 -1.84 -6.55
CA ASN A 149 21.73 -2.18 -6.26
C ASN A 149 21.92 -3.70 -6.09
N ALA A 150 23.17 -4.14 -5.92
CA ALA A 150 23.53 -5.55 -5.76
C ALA A 150 22.87 -6.22 -4.54
N THR A 151 22.48 -5.44 -3.52
CA THR A 151 21.80 -5.96 -2.32
C THR A 151 20.28 -6.08 -2.48
N GLY A 152 19.73 -5.65 -3.61
CA GLY A 152 18.30 -5.68 -3.93
C GLY A 152 17.50 -4.49 -3.42
N ARG A 153 18.17 -3.36 -3.10
CA ARG A 153 17.51 -2.11 -2.69
C ARG A 153 17.27 -1.22 -3.91
N LEU A 154 16.11 -0.59 -3.98
CA LEU A 154 15.76 0.34 -5.07
C LEU A 154 16.70 1.55 -5.04
N ILE A 155 17.28 1.92 -6.18
CA ILE A 155 18.17 3.08 -6.30
C ILE A 155 17.64 4.14 -7.28
N SER A 156 16.73 3.74 -8.18
CA SER A 156 16.11 4.66 -9.15
C SER A 156 14.73 4.19 -9.59
N ARG A 157 13.81 5.15 -9.75
CA ARG A 157 12.59 5.03 -10.57
C ARG A 157 12.65 6.10 -11.66
N THR A 158 12.46 5.74 -12.92
CA THR A 158 12.55 6.68 -14.05
C THR A 158 11.32 6.56 -14.94
N ASN A 159 10.66 7.68 -15.25
CA ASN A 159 9.53 7.68 -16.18
C ASN A 159 10.04 7.38 -17.61
N LYS A 160 9.46 6.37 -18.26
CA LYS A 160 9.80 5.95 -19.63
C LYS A 160 9.33 6.96 -20.67
N LEU A 161 8.23 7.67 -20.40
CA LEU A 161 7.65 8.67 -21.29
C LEU A 161 8.31 10.05 -21.11
N ALA A 162 8.97 10.27 -19.96
CA ALA A 162 9.70 11.49 -19.65
C ALA A 162 10.94 11.17 -18.81
N ALA A 163 12.04 10.77 -19.46
CA ALA A 163 13.24 10.29 -18.76
C ALA A 163 13.90 11.30 -17.78
N THR A 164 13.56 12.58 -17.90
CA THR A 164 13.96 13.64 -16.95
C THR A 164 13.19 13.58 -15.63
N GLU A 165 11.99 12.98 -15.62
CA GLU A 165 11.26 12.64 -14.41
C GLU A 165 11.84 11.36 -13.80
N LYS A 166 12.54 11.55 -12.67
CA LYS A 166 13.29 10.48 -12.01
C LYS A 166 13.26 10.68 -10.51
N THR A 167 13.23 9.59 -9.78
CA THR A 167 13.45 9.56 -8.34
C THR A 167 14.65 8.67 -8.04
N THR A 168 15.63 9.18 -7.29
CA THR A 168 16.77 8.40 -6.81
C THR A 168 16.71 8.19 -5.30
N PHE A 169 17.25 7.06 -4.86
CA PHE A 169 17.22 6.62 -3.47
C PHE A 169 18.66 6.36 -2.99
N GLY A 170 19.09 7.10 -1.98
CA GLY A 170 20.39 6.96 -1.33
C GLY A 170 20.30 6.07 -0.10
N TRP A 171 21.32 5.24 0.12
CA TRP A 171 21.37 4.25 1.20
C TRP A 171 22.68 4.36 1.98
N ASN A 172 22.63 4.12 3.29
CA ASN A 172 23.83 3.99 4.11
C ASN A 172 24.33 2.53 4.21
N ALA A 173 25.47 2.33 4.89
CA ALA A 173 26.06 1.01 5.09
C ALA A 173 25.26 0.12 6.07
N ALA A 174 24.52 0.73 7.01
CA ALA A 174 23.62 0.02 7.93
C ALA A 174 22.41 -0.57 7.21
N GLY A 175 22.11 -0.09 5.99
CA GLY A 175 21.05 -0.62 5.16
C GLY A 175 19.77 0.18 5.15
N ASP A 176 19.84 1.41 5.61
CA ASP A 176 18.73 2.35 5.67
C ASP A 176 18.79 3.36 4.53
N MET A 177 17.62 3.75 4.05
CA MET A 177 17.46 4.79 3.03
C MET A 177 17.70 6.15 3.68
N THR A 178 18.72 6.89 3.27
CA THR A 178 19.03 8.18 3.87
C THR A 178 18.54 9.37 3.05
N LYS A 179 18.24 9.16 1.76
CA LYS A 179 17.89 10.25 0.86
C LYS A 179 16.94 9.82 -0.24
N ILE A 180 15.98 10.68 -0.56
CA ILE A 180 15.10 10.58 -1.73
C ILE A 180 15.24 11.88 -2.53
N THR A 181 15.54 11.78 -3.82
CA THR A 181 15.70 12.96 -4.70
C THR A 181 14.79 12.83 -5.90
N GLY A 182 13.82 13.74 -6.04
CA GLY A 182 12.94 13.83 -7.20
C GLY A 182 13.40 14.90 -8.18
N THR A 183 13.52 14.56 -9.45
CA THR A 183 13.70 15.48 -10.58
C THR A 183 12.47 15.40 -11.49
N ASP A 184 12.04 16.53 -12.05
CA ASP A 184 10.87 16.60 -12.94
C ASP A 184 11.14 17.59 -14.09
N PHE A 185 10.41 17.42 -15.20
CA PHE A 185 10.42 18.30 -16.35
C PHE A 185 9.46 19.48 -16.13
N SER A 186 10.01 20.66 -15.82
CA SER A 186 9.23 21.91 -15.86
C SER A 186 9.13 22.43 -17.30
N GLY A 187 8.27 21.81 -18.11
CA GLY A 187 7.69 22.41 -19.31
C GLY A 187 8.65 23.19 -20.24
N GLY A 188 9.78 22.57 -20.62
CA GLY A 188 10.68 23.13 -21.64
C GLY A 188 11.72 24.14 -21.18
N ARG A 189 11.93 24.36 -19.87
CA ARG A 189 13.04 25.19 -19.38
C ARG A 189 14.27 24.33 -19.10
N ALA A 190 15.42 24.73 -19.65
CA ALA A 190 16.73 24.04 -19.59
C ALA A 190 17.38 23.97 -18.18
N TYR A 191 16.63 24.28 -17.12
CA TYR A 191 17.08 24.14 -15.74
C TYR A 191 16.12 23.16 -15.06
N LEU A 192 16.66 22.02 -14.63
CA LEU A 192 15.95 21.01 -13.84
C LEU A 192 15.96 21.45 -12.36
N PRO A 193 14.93 22.11 -11.81
CA PRO A 193 14.86 22.27 -10.37
C PRO A 193 14.64 20.87 -9.77
N THR A 194 15.51 20.47 -8.85
CA THR A 194 15.21 19.36 -7.92
C THR A 194 13.86 19.65 -7.27
N LYS A 195 12.84 18.84 -7.59
CA LYS A 195 11.45 19.08 -7.19
C LYS A 195 11.26 18.91 -5.70
N ALA A 196 11.91 17.88 -5.15
CA ALA A 196 11.92 17.59 -3.73
C ALA A 196 13.17 16.78 -3.38
N ASN A 197 13.84 17.17 -2.30
CA ASN A 197 14.76 16.27 -1.61
C ASN A 197 14.17 15.94 -0.25
N SER A 198 14.21 14.67 0.12
CA SER A 198 13.95 14.22 1.49
C SER A 198 15.22 13.60 2.06
N THR A 199 15.61 14.01 3.26
CA THR A 199 16.64 13.32 4.05
C THR A 199 15.95 12.59 5.19
N LEU A 200 16.30 11.32 5.38
CA LEU A 200 15.70 10.44 6.40
C LEU A 200 16.71 10.18 7.51
N TYR A 201 16.23 10.20 8.75
CA TYR A 201 17.03 10.03 9.96
C TYR A 201 16.42 8.95 10.84
N TYR A 202 17.29 8.14 11.46
CA TYR A 202 16.93 6.93 12.21
C TYR A 202 17.40 7.01 13.67
N ASP A 203 18.51 7.70 13.89
CA ASP A 203 19.00 8.12 15.19
C ASP A 203 18.38 9.47 15.59
N GLN A 204 18.38 9.75 16.89
CA GLN A 204 18.00 11.06 17.42
C GLN A 204 19.11 11.58 18.33
N PRO A 205 19.34 12.91 18.38
CA PRO A 205 20.35 13.51 19.26
C PRO A 205 20.16 13.17 20.75
N THR A 206 18.94 12.84 21.16
CA THR A 206 18.56 12.50 22.55
C THR A 206 18.87 11.06 22.94
N GLY A 207 19.43 10.24 22.04
CA GLY A 207 19.82 8.87 22.35
C GLY A 207 18.69 7.84 22.26
N ASP A 208 17.57 8.17 21.61
CA ASP A 208 16.47 7.23 21.43
C ASP A 208 16.94 5.96 20.69
N PRO A 209 16.52 4.76 21.10
CA PRO A 209 17.00 3.50 20.53
C PRO A 209 16.62 3.38 19.06
N ILE A 210 17.53 2.90 18.23
CA ILE A 210 17.20 2.55 16.84
C ILE A 210 16.14 1.43 16.87
N LEU A 211 15.07 1.61 16.10
CA LEU A 211 13.94 0.68 16.08
C LEU A 211 13.97 -0.14 14.80
N ASP A 212 13.90 -1.46 14.91
CA ASP A 212 13.81 -2.35 13.75
C ASP A 212 12.52 -2.11 12.96
N ASN A 213 12.64 -2.11 11.64
CA ASN A 213 11.51 -1.99 10.73
C ASN A 213 10.86 -3.35 10.49
N THR A 214 9.84 -3.66 11.28
CA THR A 214 9.02 -4.87 11.17
C THR A 214 7.74 -4.67 10.34
N LEU A 215 7.49 -3.47 9.80
CA LEU A 215 6.29 -3.17 8.99
C LEU A 215 6.26 -3.95 7.67
N ALA A 216 5.15 -4.57 7.32
CA ALA A 216 5.03 -5.27 6.03
C ALA A 216 4.95 -4.33 4.81
N VAL A 217 4.87 -3.02 5.04
CA VAL A 217 4.65 -1.98 4.03
C VAL A 217 5.88 -1.10 3.85
N ASN A 218 6.00 -0.50 2.66
CA ASN A 218 7.05 0.46 2.36
C ASN A 218 6.62 1.87 2.81
N GLU A 219 6.84 2.24 4.08
CA GLU A 219 6.46 3.57 4.61
C GLU A 219 7.32 4.72 4.05
N GLU A 220 8.54 4.42 3.60
CA GLU A 220 9.50 5.40 3.09
C GLU A 220 9.19 5.80 1.63
N ALA A 221 8.04 5.36 1.13
CA ALA A 221 7.61 5.38 -0.26
C ALA A 221 7.16 6.76 -0.73
N PHE A 222 7.94 7.81 -0.50
CA PHE A 222 7.78 9.02 -1.29
C PHE A 222 7.94 8.58 -2.76
N SER A 223 6.82 8.57 -3.49
CA SER A 223 6.67 8.22 -4.91
C SER A 223 6.71 6.74 -5.35
N LEU A 224 6.57 5.74 -4.46
CA LEU A 224 6.21 4.39 -4.96
C LEU A 224 4.71 4.34 -5.27
N PRO A 225 4.30 3.72 -6.38
CA PRO A 225 2.89 3.69 -6.78
C PRO A 225 2.02 2.84 -5.85
N ASP A 226 2.61 1.87 -5.14
CA ASP A 226 1.89 1.03 -4.19
C ASP A 226 2.79 0.60 -3.03
N ARG A 227 2.48 1.03 -1.81
CA ARG A 227 3.29 0.70 -0.63
C ARG A 227 2.99 -0.66 -0.01
N TYR A 228 1.86 -1.28 -0.37
CA TYR A 228 1.40 -2.57 0.17
C TYR A 228 1.94 -3.76 -0.61
N LEU A 229 2.50 -3.52 -1.81
CA LEU A 229 3.16 -4.55 -2.61
C LEU A 229 4.64 -4.67 -2.23
N PRO A 230 5.12 -5.85 -1.79
CA PRO A 230 6.52 -6.09 -1.45
C PRO A 230 7.39 -6.36 -2.69
N ILE A 231 7.16 -5.60 -3.78
CA ILE A 231 7.83 -5.82 -5.09
C ILE A 231 8.89 -4.76 -5.41
N PHE A 232 9.04 -3.72 -4.59
CA PHE A 232 9.97 -2.62 -4.84
C PHE A 232 11.34 -2.81 -4.17
N GLY A 233 11.73 -4.07 -3.96
CA GLY A 233 13.00 -4.44 -3.34
C GLY A 233 12.96 -4.36 -1.82
N LYS A 234 14.15 -4.29 -1.21
CA LYS A 234 14.30 -4.21 0.25
C LYS A 234 14.03 -2.78 0.76
N LYS A 235 13.23 -2.69 1.82
CA LYS A 235 13.04 -1.50 2.66
C LYS A 235 14.24 -1.26 3.59
N SER A 236 14.25 -0.12 4.27
CA SER A 236 15.23 0.14 5.34
C SER A 236 15.11 -0.85 6.48
N LEU A 237 16.23 -1.10 7.16
CA LEU A 237 16.27 -2.03 8.28
C LEU A 237 15.65 -1.43 9.53
N HIS A 238 15.69 -0.11 9.66
CA HIS A 238 15.15 0.61 10.81
C HIS A 238 13.98 1.53 10.44
N LEU A 239 13.20 1.94 11.45
CA LEU A 239 12.09 2.88 11.28
C LEU A 239 12.61 4.31 11.24
N VAL A 240 12.21 5.08 10.23
CA VAL A 240 12.51 6.52 10.13
C VAL A 240 11.90 7.26 11.31
N LYS A 241 12.71 8.04 12.03
CA LYS A 241 12.29 8.89 13.14
C LYS A 241 12.11 10.35 12.76
N MET A 242 12.80 10.80 11.71
CA MET A 242 12.62 12.15 11.20
C MET A 242 12.83 12.16 9.68
N SER A 243 12.06 13.00 8.99
CA SER A 243 12.31 13.34 7.60
C SER A 243 12.37 14.86 7.44
N SER A 244 13.38 15.35 6.74
CA SER A 244 13.47 16.77 6.35
C SER A 244 13.30 16.90 4.85
N TYR A 245 12.60 17.96 4.43
CA TYR A 245 12.26 18.22 3.05
C TYR A 245 12.97 19.51 2.58
N GLN A 246 13.30 19.57 1.30
CA GLN A 246 13.83 20.76 0.63
C GLN A 246 13.13 20.90 -0.74
N PRO A 247 12.86 22.13 -1.21
CA PRO A 247 13.35 23.42 -0.68
C PRO A 247 12.50 24.04 0.44
N THR A 248 11.29 23.54 0.65
CA THR A 248 10.45 23.95 1.79
C THR A 248 11.13 23.41 3.04
N GLN A 249 11.74 24.26 3.87
CA GLN A 249 12.39 23.89 5.15
C GLN A 249 11.34 23.32 6.13
N TYR A 250 10.81 22.16 5.81
CA TYR A 250 9.77 21.44 6.51
C TYR A 250 10.39 20.13 6.97
N ALA A 251 10.12 19.75 8.21
CA ALA A 251 10.56 18.48 8.74
C ALA A 251 9.46 17.91 9.62
N THR A 252 9.37 16.59 9.63
CA THR A 252 8.46 15.84 10.47
C THR A 252 9.24 14.86 11.32
N TYR A 253 8.80 14.69 12.56
CA TYR A 253 9.26 13.58 13.40
C TYR A 253 8.15 12.54 13.54
N PHE A 254 8.57 11.29 13.72
CA PHE A 254 7.70 10.13 13.82
C PHE A 254 7.92 9.46 15.18
N ASN A 255 6.84 9.29 15.93
CA ASN A 255 6.85 8.56 17.19
C ASN A 255 6.09 7.23 17.02
N TYR A 256 6.73 6.11 17.35
CA TYR A 256 6.16 4.78 17.20
C TYR A 256 5.80 4.18 18.55
N THR A 257 4.60 3.62 18.64
CA THR A 257 4.24 2.67 19.70
C THR A 257 4.41 1.26 19.15
N LEU A 258 5.15 0.41 19.86
CA LEU A 258 5.39 -0.99 19.50
C LEU A 258 4.63 -1.91 20.44
N ASN A 259 4.26 -3.12 19.99
CA ASN A 259 3.85 -4.19 20.89
C ASN A 259 5.08 -4.86 21.56
N ALA A 260 4.83 -5.85 22.42
CA ALA A 260 5.89 -6.57 23.15
C ALA A 260 6.88 -7.31 22.23
N ASP A 261 6.47 -7.63 21.01
CA ASP A 261 7.25 -8.35 20.00
C ASP A 261 7.93 -7.40 18.98
N GLY A 262 7.89 -6.07 19.21
CA GLY A 262 8.59 -5.08 18.39
C GLY A 262 7.89 -4.65 17.10
N TYR A 263 6.60 -4.99 16.94
CA TYR A 263 5.78 -4.56 15.80
C TYR A 263 5.12 -3.21 16.07
N PRO A 264 5.24 -2.20 15.18
CA PRO A 264 4.56 -0.94 15.35
C PRO A 264 3.05 -1.10 15.34
N THR A 265 2.36 -0.64 16.39
CA THR A 265 0.89 -0.60 16.50
C THR A 265 0.34 0.81 16.28
N LYS A 266 1.19 1.83 16.42
CA LYS A 266 0.86 3.23 16.11
C LYS A 266 2.08 4.00 15.63
N ARG A 267 1.89 4.96 14.73
CA ARG A 267 2.83 6.03 14.38
C ARG A 267 2.13 7.38 14.48
N ASP A 268 2.64 8.26 15.33
CA ASP A 268 2.25 9.66 15.34
C ASP A 268 3.27 10.49 14.55
N THR A 269 2.79 11.27 13.60
CA THR A 269 3.60 12.20 12.79
C THR A 269 3.39 13.61 13.31
N TYR A 270 4.47 14.34 13.54
CA TYR A 270 4.43 15.70 14.05
C TYR A 270 5.29 16.63 13.21
N GLU A 271 4.90 17.90 13.11
CA GLU A 271 5.76 18.94 12.58
C GLU A 271 6.90 19.20 13.57
N VAL A 272 8.14 19.25 13.09
CA VAL A 272 9.30 19.60 13.94
C VAL A 272 9.12 21.01 14.50
N THR A 273 8.64 21.94 13.68
CA THR A 273 8.30 23.30 14.14
C THR A 273 7.01 23.27 14.94
N GLY A 274 7.10 23.57 16.24
CA GLY A 274 5.95 23.68 17.12
C GLY A 274 5.37 22.35 17.64
N ALA A 275 6.00 21.21 17.31
CA ALA A 275 5.62 19.87 17.79
C ALA A 275 4.13 19.55 17.61
N LYS A 276 3.53 20.05 16.53
CA LYS A 276 2.11 19.86 16.25
C LYS A 276 1.88 18.47 15.69
N LEU A 277 0.94 17.72 16.27
CA LEU A 277 0.47 16.45 15.71
C LEU A 277 -0.21 16.69 14.36
N VAL A 278 0.30 16.04 13.32
CA VAL A 278 -0.20 16.11 11.94
C VAL A 278 -1.11 14.93 11.64
N GLU A 279 -0.68 13.73 12.04
CA GLU A 279 -1.32 12.48 11.66
C GLU A 279 -1.08 11.43 12.75
N SER A 280 -2.08 10.58 12.98
CA SER A 280 -1.94 9.36 13.77
C SER A 280 -2.31 8.16 12.91
N ASN A 281 -1.35 7.31 12.62
CA ASN A 281 -1.56 6.05 11.92
C ASN A 281 -1.55 4.88 12.88
N THR A 282 -2.50 3.96 12.72
CA THR A 282 -2.61 2.76 13.56
C THR A 282 -2.36 1.53 12.70
N TYR A 283 -1.79 0.47 13.29
CA TYR A 283 -1.49 -0.77 12.58
C TYR A 283 -2.12 -1.93 13.34
N GLY A 284 -3.00 -2.67 12.67
CA GLY A 284 -3.64 -3.86 13.19
C GLY A 284 -3.06 -5.12 12.54
N TYR A 285 -2.73 -6.12 13.35
CA TYR A 285 -2.15 -7.38 12.89
C TYR A 285 -3.07 -8.56 13.22
N LEU A 286 -3.14 -9.50 12.28
CA LEU A 286 -3.51 -10.87 12.57
C LEU A 286 -2.26 -11.61 13.07
N VAL A 287 -2.32 -12.07 14.32
CA VAL A 287 -1.23 -12.79 14.99
C VAL A 287 -1.55 -14.28 15.00
N THR A 288 -0.59 -15.10 14.57
CA THR A 288 -0.71 -16.57 14.51
C THR A 288 0.55 -17.23 15.07
N ASN A 289 0.42 -18.43 15.66
CA ASN A 289 1.59 -19.20 16.11
C ASN A 289 2.24 -19.91 14.92
N ILE A 290 3.58 -19.90 14.86
CA ILE A 290 4.36 -20.56 13.80
C ILE A 290 4.40 -22.09 14.00
N GLY A 291 3.92 -22.61 15.14
CA GLY A 291 4.11 -24.01 15.55
C GLY A 291 2.88 -24.91 15.66
N LEU A 292 1.68 -24.49 15.24
CA LEU A 292 0.49 -25.33 15.29
C LEU A 292 -0.02 -25.62 13.88
N HIS A 293 0.62 -26.59 13.22
CA HIS A 293 -0.11 -27.42 12.25
C HIS A 293 -0.97 -28.38 13.07
N LEU A 294 -2.29 -28.18 13.08
CA LEU A 294 -3.24 -29.22 13.44
C LEU A 294 -3.45 -30.13 12.23
#